data_AF-A0A183DKF8-F1
#
_entry.id   AF-A0A183DKF8-F1
#
_cell.length_a   1.000
_cell.length_b   1.000
_cell.length_c   1.000
_cell.angle_alpha   90.00
_cell.angle_beta   90.00
_cell.angle_gamma   90.00
#
_symmetry.space_group_name_H-M   'P 1'
#
loop_
_entity.id
_entity.type
_entity.pdbx_description
1 polymer ?
#
loop_
_entity_poly.entity_id
_entity_poly.type
_entity_poly.pdbx_seq_one_letter_code
_entity_poly.pdbx_strand_id
1 'polypeptide(L)'
;MRLKLEANTQRLRLPPWLKRDIPPLDDANFTRMKKQVKKLKLATVCEEARCPNIGECWGGSKESLSTATIMLMGDTCTRGCKFCSVKTARKPPPLNPEEPLNTAKAIADWGLSYV
;
A
#
# COMPACT_ATOMS: atom_id res chain seq x y z
N MET A 1 9.14 24.68 -20.20
CA MET A 1 7.95 23.92 -20.62
C MET A 1 6.88 24.06 -19.55
N ARG A 2 5.90 24.97 -19.74
CA ARG A 2 4.76 25.13 -18.81
C ARG A 2 3.62 24.26 -19.32
N LEU A 3 3.27 23.21 -18.58
CA LEU A 3 2.08 22.41 -18.87
C LEU A 3 0.84 23.26 -18.50
N LYS A 4 0.13 23.77 -19.52
CA LYS A 4 -1.19 24.38 -19.34
C LYS A 4 -2.22 23.25 -19.25
N LEU A 5 -2.97 23.21 -18.15
CA LEU A 5 -4.13 22.31 -18.03
C LEU A 5 -5.27 22.93 -18.83
N GLU A 6 -5.49 22.44 -20.05
CA GLU A 6 -6.67 22.83 -20.83
C GLU A 6 -7.92 22.09 -20.34
N ALA A 7 -9.02 22.82 -20.27
CA ALA A 7 -10.29 22.47 -19.64
C ALA A 7 -11.13 21.43 -20.41
N ASN A 8 -10.47 20.54 -21.17
CA ASN A 8 -11.10 19.44 -21.90
C ASN A 8 -10.30 18.16 -21.62
N THR A 9 -10.42 17.67 -20.37
CA THR A 9 -9.32 16.98 -19.69
C THR A 9 -9.33 15.47 -19.96
N GLN A 10 -8.97 15.06 -21.17
CA GLN A 10 -8.49 13.69 -21.39
C GLN A 10 -7.29 13.47 -20.46
N ARG A 11 -7.29 12.39 -19.66
CA ARG A 11 -6.17 12.10 -18.73
C ARG A 11 -4.86 12.11 -19.50
N LEU A 12 -3.91 12.94 -19.06
CA LEU A 12 -2.56 12.97 -19.62
C LEU A 12 -1.95 11.57 -19.49
N ARG A 13 -1.35 11.07 -20.57
CA ARG A 13 -0.63 9.79 -20.54
C ARG A 13 0.58 9.90 -19.62
N LEU A 14 0.85 8.82 -18.89
CA LEU A 14 2.01 8.75 -18.01
C LEU A 14 3.31 8.80 -18.86
N PRO A 15 4.24 9.73 -18.57
CA PRO A 15 5.53 9.79 -19.24
C PRO A 15 6.31 8.46 -19.08
N PRO A 16 7.14 8.06 -20.06
CA PRO A 16 7.87 6.79 -19.99
C PRO A 16 8.73 6.62 -18.73
N TRP A 17 9.40 7.68 -18.27
CA TRP A 17 10.29 7.67 -17.10
C TRP A 17 9.56 7.51 -15.75
N LEU A 18 8.24 7.68 -15.72
CA LEU A 18 7.42 7.53 -14.51
C LEU A 18 6.70 6.18 -14.46
N LYS A 19 6.78 5.39 -15.55
CA LYS A 19 6.24 4.03 -15.57
C LYS A 19 7.10 3.12 -14.69
N ARG A 20 6.43 2.19 -14.03
CA ARG A 20 7.04 1.15 -13.21
C ARG A 20 6.63 -0.21 -13.74
N ASP A 21 7.52 -1.17 -13.58
CA ASP A 21 7.22 -2.55 -13.90
C ASP A 21 6.23 -3.13 -12.89
N ILE A 22 5.42 -4.06 -13.36
CA ILE A 22 4.45 -4.76 -12.52
C ILE A 22 5.24 -5.77 -11.68
N PRO A 23 4.99 -5.85 -10.35
CA PRO A 23 5.65 -6.82 -9.50
C PRO A 23 5.43 -8.23 -10.07
N PRO A 24 6.49 -9.03 -10.24
CA PRO A 24 6.36 -10.33 -10.87
C PRO A 24 5.72 -11.32 -9.87
N LEU A 25 4.81 -12.16 -10.37
CA LEU A 25 3.97 -13.05 -9.54
C LEU A 25 4.76 -14.18 -8.85
N ASP A 26 5.98 -14.44 -9.33
CA ASP A 26 6.93 -15.42 -8.80
C ASP A 26 7.81 -14.87 -7.67
N ASP A 27 7.68 -13.58 -7.32
CA ASP A 27 8.33 -13.04 -6.12
C ASP A 27 7.72 -13.67 -4.86
N ALA A 28 8.50 -14.54 -4.23
CA ALA A 28 8.11 -15.27 -3.04
C ALA A 28 7.86 -14.34 -1.83
N ASN A 29 8.62 -13.26 -1.70
CA ASN A 29 8.48 -12.30 -0.61
C ASN A 29 7.23 -11.46 -0.79
N PHE A 30 6.98 -10.95 -1.99
CA PHE A 30 5.72 -10.25 -2.32
C PHE A 30 4.52 -11.13 -2.01
N THR A 31 4.54 -12.38 -2.47
CA THR A 31 3.45 -13.34 -2.24
C THR A 31 3.27 -13.67 -0.76
N ARG A 32 4.36 -13.83 -0.01
CA ARG A 32 4.35 -14.05 1.45
C ARG A 32 3.72 -12.85 2.17
N MET A 33 4.14 -11.62 1.85
CA MET A 33 3.57 -10.39 2.43
C MET A 33 2.08 -10.28 2.17
N LYS A 34 1.67 -10.45 0.92
CA LYS A 34 0.25 -10.42 0.54
C LYS A 34 -0.59 -11.43 1.32
N LYS A 35 -0.09 -12.67 1.47
CA LYS A 35 -0.77 -13.71 2.25
C LYS A 35 -0.86 -13.34 3.74
N GLN A 36 0.21 -12.80 4.31
CA GLN A 36 0.28 -12.48 5.72
C GLN A 36 -0.63 -11.30 6.10
N VAL A 37 -0.58 -10.21 5.34
CA VAL A 37 -1.47 -9.04 5.52
C VAL A 37 -2.94 -9.49 5.50
N LYS A 38 -3.30 -10.31 4.49
CA LYS A 38 -4.65 -10.88 4.38
C LYS A 38 -5.01 -11.80 5.56
N LYS A 39 -4.09 -12.68 5.97
CA LYS A 39 -4.30 -13.62 7.08
C LYS A 39 -4.54 -12.89 8.41
N LEU A 40 -3.79 -11.81 8.65
CA LEU A 40 -3.84 -11.02 9.89
C LEU A 40 -4.93 -9.94 9.86
N LYS A 41 -5.70 -9.85 8.77
CA LYS A 41 -6.76 -8.85 8.57
C LYS A 41 -6.25 -7.41 8.74
N LEU A 42 -5.04 -7.14 8.24
CA LEU A 42 -4.41 -5.82 8.28
C LEU A 42 -4.63 -5.09 6.95
N ALA A 43 -4.70 -3.76 7.02
CA ALA A 43 -4.66 -2.90 5.85
C ALA A 43 -3.26 -2.32 5.67
N THR A 44 -2.87 -2.00 4.43
CA THR A 44 -1.60 -1.33 4.14
C THR A 44 -1.82 -0.19 3.16
N VAL A 45 -1.09 0.91 3.33
CA VAL A 45 -1.13 2.02 2.37
C VAL A 45 -0.53 1.59 1.03
N CYS A 46 0.35 0.58 1.04
CA CYS A 46 0.92 -0.03 -0.14
C CYS A 46 -0.17 -0.50 -1.11
N GLU A 47 -1.17 -1.21 -0.61
CA GLU A 47 -2.31 -1.70 -1.40
C GLU A 47 -3.40 -0.64 -1.57
N GLU A 48 -3.88 -0.04 -0.46
CA GLU A 48 -5.07 0.82 -0.48
C GLU A 48 -4.85 2.13 -1.23
N ALA A 49 -3.63 2.68 -1.21
CA ALA A 49 -3.29 3.87 -1.98
C ALA A 49 -2.77 3.55 -3.39
N ARG A 50 -2.72 2.26 -3.79
CA ARG A 50 -2.21 1.80 -5.09
C ARG A 50 -0.77 2.24 -5.34
N CYS A 51 0.10 2.02 -4.36
CA CYS A 51 1.48 2.48 -4.42
C CYS A 51 2.23 1.79 -5.57
N PRO A 52 2.89 2.53 -6.48
CA PRO A 52 3.65 1.94 -7.59
C PRO A 52 4.95 1.26 -7.13
N ASN A 53 5.34 1.40 -5.85
CA ASN A 53 6.56 0.80 -5.29
C ASN A 53 6.29 -0.52 -4.55
N ILE A 54 5.04 -1.00 -4.51
CA ILE A 54 4.68 -2.15 -3.66
C ILE A 54 5.53 -3.40 -3.93
N GLY A 55 5.92 -3.65 -5.19
CA GLY A 55 6.79 -4.77 -5.54
C GLY A 55 8.18 -4.66 -4.91
N GLU A 56 8.81 -3.49 -5.06
CA GLU A 56 10.12 -3.21 -4.47
C GLU A 56 10.08 -3.28 -2.94
N CYS A 57 9.09 -2.61 -2.32
CA CYS A 57 8.97 -2.59 -0.86
C CYS A 57 8.71 -3.99 -0.29
N TRP A 58 7.76 -4.76 -0.84
CA TRP A 58 7.39 -6.06 -0.27
C TRP A 58 8.32 -7.18 -0.69
N GLY A 59 8.85 -7.14 -1.91
CA GLY A 59 9.82 -8.09 -2.42
C GLY A 59 11.14 -8.04 -1.66
N GLY A 60 11.61 -6.82 -1.32
CA GLY A 60 12.96 -6.62 -0.81
C GLY A 60 14.03 -7.04 -1.82
N SER A 61 15.30 -6.90 -1.46
CA SER A 61 16.44 -7.38 -2.24
C SER A 61 17.53 -7.92 -1.31
N LYS A 62 18.69 -8.32 -1.86
CA LYS A 62 19.84 -8.69 -1.01
C LYS A 62 20.38 -7.50 -0.21
N GLU A 63 20.09 -6.29 -0.69
CA GLU A 63 20.55 -5.02 -0.14
C GLU A 63 19.46 -4.27 0.64
N SER A 64 18.18 -4.66 0.50
CA SER A 64 17.05 -3.99 1.16
C SER A 64 16.07 -4.99 1.79
N LEU A 65 15.68 -4.75 3.04
CA LEU A 65 14.72 -5.61 3.74
C LEU A 65 13.30 -5.40 3.21
N SER A 66 12.51 -6.47 3.15
CA SER A 66 11.07 -6.38 2.89
C SER A 66 10.42 -5.43 3.90
N THR A 67 9.76 -4.38 3.40
CA THR A 67 9.18 -3.29 4.17
C THR A 67 7.73 -3.08 3.77
N ALA A 68 6.86 -2.78 4.73
CA ALA A 68 5.49 -2.42 4.48
C ALA A 68 5.02 -1.34 5.46
N THR A 69 4.07 -0.51 5.04
CA THR A 69 3.44 0.50 5.89
C THR A 69 2.00 0.09 6.18
N ILE A 70 1.77 -0.31 7.43
CA ILE A 70 0.44 -0.72 7.92
C ILE A 70 -0.44 0.52 8.07
N MET A 71 -1.68 0.41 7.61
CA MET A 71 -2.73 1.36 7.91
C MET A 71 -3.53 0.85 9.10
N LEU A 72 -3.53 1.64 10.18
CA LEU A 72 -4.37 1.40 11.35
C LEU A 72 -5.79 1.83 11.07
N MET A 73 -6.75 1.23 11.79
CA MET A 73 -8.17 1.51 11.69
C MET A 73 -8.79 1.09 10.34
N GLY A 74 -8.18 0.10 9.68
CA GLY A 74 -8.70 -0.50 8.44
C GLY A 74 -8.37 0.26 7.16
N ASP A 75 -9.16 -0.03 6.12
CA ASP A 75 -8.89 0.36 4.72
C ASP A 75 -9.68 1.59 4.26
N THR A 76 -10.47 2.19 5.16
CA THR A 76 -11.49 3.18 4.80
C THR A 76 -11.32 4.45 5.62
N CYS A 77 -11.17 5.57 4.93
CA CYS A 77 -11.07 6.90 5.53
C CYS A 77 -12.43 7.61 5.54
N THR A 78 -12.68 8.44 6.55
CA THR A 78 -13.86 9.33 6.59
C THR A 78 -13.68 10.61 5.77
N ARG A 79 -12.43 10.92 5.38
CA ARG A 79 -12.07 12.11 4.60
C ARG A 79 -11.93 11.75 3.11
N GLY A 80 -12.51 12.59 2.25
CA GLY A 80 -12.43 12.46 0.79
C GLY A 80 -11.35 13.37 0.18
N CYS A 81 -10.08 13.16 0.53
CA CYS A 81 -8.96 13.93 -0.04
C CYS A 81 -8.87 13.71 -1.56
N LYS A 82 -8.81 14.78 -2.36
CA LYS A 82 -8.88 14.69 -3.83
C LYS A 82 -7.73 13.93 -4.50
N PHE A 83 -6.61 13.75 -3.81
CA PHE A 83 -5.44 13.01 -4.29
C PHE A 83 -5.39 11.57 -3.78
N CYS A 84 -6.17 11.22 -2.76
CA CYS A 84 -6.04 9.95 -2.06
C CYS A 84 -6.88 8.87 -2.74
N SER A 85 -6.31 7.67 -2.91
CA SER A 85 -7.01 6.53 -3.52
C SER A 85 -7.67 5.59 -2.51
N VAL A 86 -7.44 5.81 -1.20
CA VAL A 86 -8.04 5.03 -0.11
C VAL A 86 -9.56 5.13 -0.16
N LYS A 87 -10.26 4.03 0.15
CA LYS A 87 -11.73 3.99 0.17
C LYS A 87 -12.28 5.06 1.11
N THR A 88 -13.38 5.70 0.70
CA THR A 88 -14.01 6.75 1.51
C THR A 88 -15.41 6.34 1.92
N ALA A 89 -15.70 6.39 3.21
CA ALA A 89 -17.05 6.19 3.74
C ALA A 89 -17.30 7.09 4.96
N ARG A 90 -18.51 7.64 5.07
CA ARG A 90 -18.90 8.45 6.24
C ARG A 90 -18.99 7.64 7.53
N LYS A 91 -19.34 6.36 7.41
CA LYS A 91 -19.49 5.41 8.53
C LYS A 91 -18.73 4.13 8.16
N PRO A 92 -17.41 4.05 8.42
CA PRO A 92 -16.65 2.83 8.18
C PRO A 92 -17.09 1.71 9.16
N PRO A 93 -16.68 0.45 8.90
CA PRO A 93 -16.87 -0.64 9.85
C PRO A 93 -16.29 -0.34 11.24
N PRO A 94 -16.76 -1.04 12.31
CA PRO A 94 -16.19 -0.89 13.64
C PRO A 94 -14.72 -1.30 13.68
N LEU A 95 -13.96 -0.72 14.60
CA LEU A 95 -12.55 -1.06 14.81
C LEU A 95 -12.40 -2.52 15.23
N ASN A 96 -11.35 -3.16 14.71
CA ASN A 96 -10.98 -4.51 15.11
C ASN A 96 -10.18 -4.47 16.42
N PRO A 97 -10.68 -5.00 17.55
CA PRO A 97 -9.95 -5.01 18.82
C PRO A 97 -8.65 -5.83 18.77
N GLU A 98 -8.55 -6.79 17.83
CA GLU A 98 -7.35 -7.61 17.65
C GLU A 98 -6.28 -6.92 16.77
N GLU A 99 -6.56 -5.76 16.17
CA GLU A 99 -5.63 -5.05 15.28
C GLU A 99 -4.26 -4.79 15.93
N PRO A 100 -4.15 -4.35 17.20
CA PRO A 100 -2.84 -4.15 17.84
C PRO A 100 -2.04 -5.44 17.96
N LEU A 101 -2.69 -6.54 18.35
CA LEU A 101 -2.03 -7.84 18.49
C LEU A 101 -1.60 -8.39 17.13
N ASN A 102 -2.45 -8.26 16.11
CA ASN A 102 -2.15 -8.71 14.75
C ASN A 102 -1.03 -7.86 14.12
N THR A 103 -1.00 -6.57 14.40
CA THR A 103 0.09 -5.66 14.00
C THR A 103 1.40 -6.08 14.64
N ALA A 104 1.42 -6.37 15.95
CA ALA A 104 2.60 -6.86 16.63
C ALA A 104 3.11 -8.19 16.07
N LYS A 105 2.20 -9.15 15.79
CA LYS A 105 2.54 -10.42 15.12
C LYS A 105 3.15 -10.19 13.74
N ALA A 106 2.59 -9.27 12.94
CA ALA A 106 3.13 -8.94 11.63
C ALA A 106 4.56 -8.40 11.72
N ILE A 107 4.80 -7.41 12.59
CA ILE A 107 6.11 -6.79 12.79
C ILE A 107 7.15 -7.83 13.27
N ALA A 108 6.79 -8.68 14.23
CA ALA A 108 7.68 -9.72 14.73
C ALA A 108 8.08 -10.73 13.64
N ASP A 109 7.13 -11.14 12.80
CA ASP A 109 7.36 -12.05 11.67
C ASP A 109 8.19 -11.41 10.54
N TRP A 110 8.19 -10.08 10.42
CA TRP A 110 8.93 -9.36 9.39
C TRP A 110 10.39 -9.13 9.75
N GLY A 111 10.76 -9.27 11.02
CA GLY A 111 12.16 -9.14 11.46
C GLY A 111 12.73 -7.75 11.23
N LEU A 112 11.89 -6.71 11.27
CA LEU A 112 12.30 -5.33 11.03
C LEU A 112 13.17 -4.82 12.19
N SER A 113 14.23 -4.08 11.86
CA SER A 113 15.05 -3.37 12.84
C SER A 113 14.43 -2.06 13.35
N TYR A 114 13.40 -1.57 12.66
CA TYR A 114 12.73 -0.30 12.95
C TYR A 114 11.29 -0.32 12.44
N VAL A 115 10.39 0.38 13.14
CA VAL A 115 8.96 0.55 12.81
C VAL A 115 8.62 2.04 12.79
#